data_AF-A0A081C0X2-F1
#
_entry.id   AF-A0A081C0X2-F1
#
_cell.length_a   1.000
_cell.length_b   1.000
_cell.length_c   1.000
_cell.angle_alpha   90.00
_cell.angle_beta   90.00
_cell.angle_gamma   90.00
#
_symmetry.space_group_name_H-M   'P 1'
#
loop_
_entity.id
_entity.type
_entity.pdbx_description
1 polymer ?
#
loop_
_entity_poly.entity_id
_entity_poly.type
_entity_poly.pdbx_seq_one_letter_code
_entity_poly.pdbx_strand_id
1 'polypeptide(L)'
;MSGKNFDQIVLEQFHFLITDYGFKFVKKREENWGYDIVFLNATTGVHVIYEFREAYIFIMLYRLINGKLVENPSPITENSVLNAFCLDDIVTIKNPDATMKPAYYYGIESEFYNKEQGMTLYVSKFADNLKIYAADVLTGNFEIFTELDQIVKKRAKQAR
;
A
#
# COMPACT_ATOMS: atom_id res chain seq x y z
N MET A 1 14.39 5.04 25.72
CA MET A 1 14.41 5.75 24.42
C MET A 1 13.07 5.45 23.76
N SER A 2 12.23 6.46 23.54
CA SER A 2 10.94 6.25 22.85
C SER A 2 11.26 5.89 21.39
N GLY A 3 10.78 4.74 20.93
CA GLY A 3 10.91 4.34 19.52
C GLY A 3 10.31 5.40 18.58
N LYS A 4 10.76 5.41 17.32
CA LYS A 4 10.15 6.27 16.29
C LYS A 4 8.67 5.94 16.16
N ASN A 5 7.85 6.97 16.00
CA ASN A 5 6.41 6.77 15.79
C ASN A 5 6.16 6.25 14.37
N PHE A 6 5.09 5.46 14.17
CA PHE A 6 4.87 4.75 12.89
C PHE A 6 4.83 5.71 11.69
N ASP A 7 4.17 6.86 11.85
CA ASP A 7 4.08 7.88 10.81
C ASP A 7 5.45 8.44 10.40
N GLN A 8 6.37 8.63 11.34
CA GLN A 8 7.74 9.05 11.06
C GLN A 8 8.48 8.00 10.24
N ILE A 9 8.34 6.72 10.60
CA ILE A 9 8.95 5.60 9.86
C ILE A 9 8.42 5.60 8.42
N VAL A 10 7.11 5.71 8.21
CA VAL A 10 6.53 5.76 6.86
C VAL A 10 7.05 6.95 6.07
N LEU A 11 7.07 8.16 6.65
CA LEU A 11 7.56 9.35 5.97
C LEU A 11 9.05 9.23 5.56
N GLU A 12 9.86 8.54 6.35
CA GLU A 12 11.26 8.26 6.03
C GLU A 12 11.39 7.19 4.94
N GLN A 13 10.77 6.02 5.12
CA GLN A 13 10.92 4.89 4.19
C GLN A 13 10.28 5.18 2.82
N PHE A 14 9.19 5.95 2.79
CA PHE A 14 8.49 6.34 1.56
C PHE A 14 8.95 7.68 0.99
N HIS A 15 10.06 8.25 1.50
CA HIS A 15 10.57 9.54 1.02
C HIS A 15 10.86 9.53 -0.49
N PHE A 16 11.19 8.37 -1.05
CA PHE A 16 11.40 8.17 -2.47
C PHE A 16 10.17 8.58 -3.33
N LEU A 17 8.95 8.49 -2.79
CA LEU A 17 7.76 8.97 -3.51
C LEU A 17 7.87 10.46 -3.84
N ILE A 18 8.43 11.25 -2.91
CA ILE A 18 8.59 12.69 -3.07
C ILE A 18 9.77 12.98 -4.00
N THR A 19 10.93 12.38 -3.74
CA THR A 19 12.16 12.71 -4.47
C THR A 19 12.21 12.16 -5.89
N ASP A 20 11.68 10.95 -6.09
CA ASP A 20 11.86 10.20 -7.34
C ASP A 20 10.61 10.29 -8.23
N TYR A 21 9.42 10.44 -7.62
CA TYR A 21 8.13 10.38 -8.34
C TYR A 21 7.26 11.64 -8.21
N GLY A 22 7.76 12.70 -7.57
CA GLY A 22 7.09 13.99 -7.48
C GLY A 22 5.79 13.99 -6.67
N PHE A 23 5.63 13.05 -5.74
CA PHE A 23 4.50 13.04 -4.82
C PHE A 23 4.61 14.15 -3.79
N LYS A 24 3.45 14.56 -3.30
CA LYS A 24 3.29 15.42 -2.13
C LYS A 24 2.62 14.61 -1.03
N PHE A 25 3.13 14.76 0.18
CA PHE A 25 2.41 14.33 1.36
C PHE A 25 1.15 15.20 1.54
N VAL A 26 -0.01 14.56 1.68
CA VAL A 26 -1.31 15.26 1.76
C VAL A 26 -1.92 15.16 3.14
N LYS A 27 -1.80 14.00 3.78
CA LYS A 27 -2.56 13.71 4.99
C LYS A 27 -1.89 12.63 5.84
N LYS A 28 -1.97 12.79 7.16
CA LYS A 28 -1.80 11.72 8.14
C LYS A 28 -2.90 11.78 9.19
N ARG A 29 -3.35 10.63 9.65
CA ARG A 29 -4.19 10.46 10.85
C ARG A 29 -3.70 9.27 11.64
N GLU A 30 -3.59 9.47 12.95
CA GLU A 30 -3.50 8.39 13.91
C GLU A 30 -4.91 8.19 14.47
N GLU A 31 -5.40 6.96 14.37
CA GLU A 31 -6.74 6.56 14.74
C GLU A 31 -6.64 5.44 15.78
N ASN A 32 -7.69 5.21 16.57
CA ASN A 32 -7.68 4.15 17.58
C ASN A 32 -7.49 2.73 17.00
N TRP A 33 -7.75 2.57 15.69
CA TRP A 33 -7.60 1.31 14.97
C TRP A 33 -6.28 1.19 14.21
N GLY A 34 -5.50 2.27 14.06
CA GLY A 34 -4.35 2.27 13.15
C GLY A 34 -3.85 3.63 12.69
N TYR A 35 -3.13 3.62 11.57
CA TYR A 35 -2.61 4.81 10.90
C TYR A 35 -3.14 4.91 9.47
N ASP A 36 -3.34 6.14 9.01
CA ASP A 36 -3.82 6.48 7.66
C ASP A 36 -2.94 7.61 7.11
N ILE A 37 -2.18 7.32 6.05
CA ILE A 37 -1.19 8.23 5.45
C ILE A 37 -1.37 8.27 3.93
N VAL A 38 -1.49 9.46 3.36
CA VAL A 38 -1.77 9.66 1.92
C VAL A 38 -0.72 10.54 1.26
N PHE A 39 -0.22 10.06 0.12
CA PHE A 39 0.63 10.79 -0.82
C PHE A 39 -0.05 10.89 -2.18
N LEU A 40 0.01 12.05 -2.84
CA LEU A 40 -0.52 12.24 -4.19
C LEU A 40 0.52 12.87 -5.11
N ASN A 41 0.62 12.42 -6.36
CA ASN A 41 1.23 13.19 -7.44
C ASN A 41 0.17 13.64 -8.46
N ALA A 42 0.57 13.95 -9.70
CA ALA A 42 -0.37 14.41 -10.73
C ALA A 42 -1.38 13.35 -11.18
N THR A 43 -1.01 12.06 -11.15
CA THR A 43 -1.79 10.97 -11.73
C THR A 43 -2.17 9.88 -10.73
N THR A 44 -1.41 9.75 -9.64
CA THR A 44 -1.42 8.58 -8.77
C THR A 44 -1.55 9.00 -7.30
N GLY A 45 -2.36 8.25 -6.55
CA GLY A 45 -2.43 8.31 -5.10
C GLY A 45 -1.86 7.04 -4.46
N VAL A 46 -1.09 7.20 -3.39
CA VAL A 46 -0.61 6.11 -2.53
C VAL A 46 -1.21 6.32 -1.15
N HIS A 47 -1.99 5.35 -0.69
CA HIS A 47 -2.62 5.36 0.63
C HIS A 47 -2.06 4.20 1.45
N VAL A 48 -1.29 4.54 2.48
CA VAL A 48 -0.68 3.59 3.42
C VAL A 48 -1.55 3.54 4.66
N ILE A 49 -2.04 2.34 4.97
CA ILE A 49 -2.91 2.07 6.10
C ILE A 49 -2.22 1.01 6.96
N TYR A 50 -1.96 1.30 8.22
CA TYR A 50 -1.54 0.27 9.17
C TYR A 50 -2.70 -0.05 10.10
N GLU A 51 -3.17 -1.29 10.09
CA GLU A 51 -4.27 -1.74 10.94
C GLU A 51 -3.73 -2.53 12.13
N PHE A 52 -4.00 -2.09 13.35
CA PHE A 52 -3.46 -2.74 14.57
C PHE A 52 -3.98 -4.16 14.76
N ARG A 53 -5.26 -4.39 14.41
CA ARG A 53 -5.89 -5.71 14.56
C ARG A 53 -5.22 -6.76 13.69
N GLU A 54 -4.97 -6.40 12.43
CA GLU A 54 -4.33 -7.30 11.48
C GLU A 54 -2.79 -7.22 11.58
N ALA A 55 -2.23 -6.30 12.37
CA ALA A 55 -0.80 -6.02 12.44
C ALA A 55 -0.16 -5.97 11.03
N TYR A 56 -0.84 -5.33 10.08
CA TYR A 56 -0.53 -5.37 8.66
C TYR A 56 -0.62 -3.99 8.04
N ILE A 57 0.21 -3.77 7.01
CA ILE A 57 0.23 -2.53 6.22
C ILE A 57 -0.47 -2.79 4.90
N PHE A 58 -1.62 -2.17 4.68
CA PHE A 58 -2.27 -2.13 3.38
C PHE A 58 -1.78 -0.91 2.61
N ILE A 59 -1.41 -1.11 1.34
CA ILE A 59 -1.04 -0.02 0.45
C ILE A 59 -1.98 -0.03 -0.74
N MET A 60 -2.83 0.98 -0.83
CA MET A 60 -3.75 1.16 -1.93
C MET A 60 -3.17 2.15 -2.93
N LEU A 61 -3.15 1.75 -4.20
CA LEU A 61 -2.68 2.54 -5.33
C LEU A 61 -3.88 3.01 -6.15
N TYR A 62 -4.04 4.33 -6.24
CA TYR A 62 -5.16 4.98 -6.92
C TYR A 62 -4.72 5.61 -8.22
N ARG A 63 -5.49 5.41 -9.28
CA ARG A 63 -5.53 6.33 -10.43
C ARG A 63 -6.37 7.54 -10.03
N LEU A 64 -5.76 8.72 -10.06
CA LEU A 64 -6.47 9.95 -9.72
C LEU A 64 -7.42 10.36 -10.84
N ILE A 65 -8.64 10.72 -10.47
CA ILE A 65 -9.66 11.22 -11.38
C ILE A 65 -9.81 12.71 -11.11
N ASN A 66 -9.43 13.54 -12.08
CA ASN A 66 -9.37 15.00 -11.94
C ASN A 66 -8.57 15.45 -10.70
N GLY A 67 -7.43 14.79 -10.45
CA GLY A 67 -6.56 15.07 -9.31
C GLY A 67 -7.09 14.61 -7.95
N LYS A 68 -8.19 13.83 -7.92
CA LYS A 68 -8.82 13.34 -6.67
C LYS A 68 -8.69 11.83 -6.54
N LEU A 69 -8.54 11.39 -5.29
CA LEU A 69 -8.65 10.00 -4.89
C LEU A 69 -10.14 9.61 -4.92
N VAL A 70 -10.46 8.54 -5.65
CA VAL A 70 -11.82 8.01 -5.79
C VAL A 70 -11.82 6.57 -5.31
N GLU A 71 -12.57 6.30 -4.24
CA GLU A 71 -12.72 4.94 -3.72
C GLU A 71 -13.45 4.04 -4.72
N ASN A 72 -13.09 2.75 -4.70
CA ASN A 72 -13.83 1.75 -5.43
C ASN A 72 -15.25 1.62 -4.85
N PRO A 73 -16.27 1.35 -5.69
CA PRO A 73 -17.62 1.12 -5.22
C PRO A 73 -17.68 -0.12 -4.32
N SER A 74 -18.50 -0.04 -3.28
CA SER A 74 -18.85 -1.19 -2.44
C SER A 74 -20.37 -1.40 -2.49
N PRO A 75 -20.87 -2.57 -2.92
CA PRO A 75 -20.10 -3.75 -3.30
C PRO A 75 -19.49 -3.65 -4.71
N ILE A 76 -18.35 -4.32 -4.93
CA ILE A 76 -17.76 -4.49 -6.27
C ILE A 76 -18.61 -5.47 -7.08
N THR A 77 -18.95 -5.08 -8.31
CA THR A 77 -19.72 -5.87 -9.30
C THR A 77 -18.94 -5.99 -10.62
N GLU A 78 -19.41 -6.81 -11.56
CA GLU A 78 -18.80 -6.94 -12.89
C GLU A 78 -18.74 -5.60 -13.65
N ASN A 79 -19.73 -4.71 -13.41
CA ASN A 79 -19.84 -3.40 -14.06
C ASN A 79 -19.16 -2.26 -13.28
N SER A 80 -18.58 -2.54 -12.12
CA SER A 80 -17.88 -1.54 -11.33
C SER A 80 -16.66 -1.01 -12.06
N VAL A 81 -16.44 0.29 -12.03
CA VAL A 81 -15.18 0.91 -12.47
C VAL A 81 -14.27 0.98 -11.26
N LEU A 82 -13.16 0.24 -11.29
CA LEU A 82 -12.17 0.22 -10.22
C LEU A 82 -11.02 1.17 -10.57
N ASN A 83 -10.71 2.08 -9.64
CA ASN A 83 -9.60 3.03 -9.77
C ASN A 83 -8.50 2.78 -8.74
N ALA A 84 -8.71 1.84 -7.83
CA ALA A 84 -7.78 1.54 -6.74
C ALA A 84 -7.49 0.05 -6.64
N PHE A 85 -6.24 -0.32 -6.40
CA PHE A 85 -5.85 -1.71 -6.17
C PHE A 85 -4.81 -1.81 -5.07
N CYS A 86 -4.79 -2.95 -4.36
CA CYS A 86 -3.80 -3.20 -3.32
C CYS A 86 -2.44 -3.53 -3.96
N LEU A 87 -1.35 -3.03 -3.37
CA LEU A 87 0.01 -3.37 -3.76
C LEU A 87 0.24 -4.88 -3.73
N ASP A 88 -0.34 -5.60 -2.77
CA ASP A 88 -0.18 -7.05 -2.64
C ASP A 88 -0.64 -7.81 -3.88
N ASP A 89 -1.66 -7.29 -4.59
CA ASP A 89 -2.12 -7.91 -5.82
C ASP A 89 -1.09 -7.73 -6.95
N ILE A 90 -0.46 -6.55 -7.03
CA ILE A 90 0.62 -6.27 -7.98
C ILE A 90 1.85 -7.14 -7.66
N VAL A 91 2.24 -7.20 -6.39
CA VAL A 91 3.37 -8.02 -5.93
C VAL A 91 3.08 -9.49 -6.21
N THR A 92 1.87 -9.98 -5.93
CA THR A 92 1.51 -11.37 -6.20
C THR A 92 1.58 -11.71 -7.69
N ILE A 93 1.22 -10.79 -8.60
CA ILE A 93 1.37 -11.01 -10.04
C ILE A 93 2.85 -11.01 -10.46
N LYS A 94 3.62 -10.01 -10.01
CA LYS A 94 5.00 -9.79 -10.49
C LYS A 94 6.04 -10.66 -9.79
N ASN A 95 5.88 -10.91 -8.50
CA ASN A 95 6.75 -11.75 -7.68
C ASN A 95 6.04 -12.23 -6.38
N PRO A 96 5.32 -13.37 -6.41
CA PRO A 96 4.63 -13.91 -5.23
C PRO A 96 5.50 -14.10 -3.98
N ASP A 97 6.80 -14.36 -4.17
CA ASP A 97 7.73 -14.60 -3.06
C ASP A 97 8.06 -13.32 -2.28
N ALA A 98 7.81 -12.14 -2.86
CA ALA A 98 7.97 -10.85 -2.19
C ALA A 98 6.74 -10.42 -1.38
N THR A 99 5.64 -11.18 -1.43
CA THR A 99 4.41 -10.83 -0.72
C THR A 99 4.64 -10.81 0.78
N MET A 100 4.21 -9.71 1.41
CA MET A 100 4.30 -9.52 2.85
C MET A 100 3.15 -10.24 3.57
N LYS A 101 3.35 -10.55 4.84
CA LYS A 101 2.34 -11.16 5.72
C LYS A 101 2.11 -10.25 6.92
N PRO A 102 1.02 -10.40 7.69
CA PRO A 102 0.90 -9.80 9.01
C PRO A 102 2.13 -10.06 9.87
N ALA A 103 2.55 -9.04 10.64
CA ALA A 103 3.79 -9.09 11.41
C ALA A 103 3.87 -10.32 12.34
N TYR A 104 2.73 -10.74 12.90
CA TYR A 104 2.65 -11.90 13.79
C TYR A 104 2.81 -13.26 13.10
N TYR A 105 2.75 -13.35 11.76
CA TYR A 105 3.05 -14.61 11.04
C TYR A 105 4.55 -14.88 10.92
N TYR A 106 5.38 -13.87 11.09
CA TYR A 106 6.82 -14.08 11.13
C TYR A 106 7.20 -14.69 12.48
N GLY A 107 8.16 -15.61 12.47
CA GLY A 107 8.69 -16.22 13.70
C GLY A 107 9.64 -15.26 14.43
N ILE A 108 9.97 -15.60 15.68
CA ILE A 108 10.90 -14.81 16.53
C ILE A 108 12.29 -14.61 15.91
N GLU A 109 12.69 -15.49 14.99
CA GLU A 109 13.96 -15.43 14.24
C GLU A 109 13.94 -14.39 13.10
N SER A 110 12.78 -13.80 12.80
CA SER A 110 12.65 -12.78 11.75
C SER A 110 13.26 -11.45 12.20
N GLU A 111 13.85 -10.73 11.24
CA GLU A 111 14.33 -9.36 11.44
C GLU A 111 13.25 -8.40 11.96
N PHE A 112 11.97 -8.70 11.70
CA PHE A 112 10.84 -7.88 12.16
C PHE A 112 10.56 -8.01 13.67
N TYR A 113 11.10 -9.01 14.36
CA TYR A 113 11.01 -9.14 15.83
C TYR A 113 12.09 -8.33 16.57
N ASN A 114 12.97 -7.64 15.84
CA ASN A 114 13.95 -6.74 16.44
C ASN A 114 13.24 -5.60 17.20
N LYS A 115 13.50 -5.46 18.50
CA LYS A 115 12.82 -4.49 19.38
C LYS A 115 13.08 -3.03 18.99
N GLU A 116 14.20 -2.74 18.34
CA GLU A 116 14.60 -1.37 17.99
C GLU A 116 14.26 -1.02 16.55
N GLN A 117 14.39 -1.99 15.64
CA GLN A 117 14.31 -1.75 14.19
C GLN A 117 13.20 -2.54 13.49
N GLY A 118 12.52 -3.46 14.17
CA GLY A 118 11.59 -4.41 13.55
C GLY A 118 10.49 -3.74 12.74
N MET A 119 9.86 -2.70 13.30
CA MET A 119 8.84 -1.91 12.59
C MET A 119 9.44 -1.16 11.39
N THR A 120 10.64 -0.58 11.53
CA THR A 120 11.33 0.12 10.44
C THR A 120 11.64 -0.82 9.29
N LEU A 121 12.17 -2.00 9.58
CA LEU A 121 12.48 -3.04 8.58
C LEU A 121 11.21 -3.57 7.92
N TYR A 122 10.14 -3.74 8.70
CA TYR A 122 8.86 -4.18 8.17
C TYR A 122 8.29 -3.15 7.18
N VAL A 123 8.23 -1.87 7.57
CA VAL A 123 7.78 -0.77 6.70
C VAL A 123 8.69 -0.61 5.47
N SER A 124 10.01 -0.78 5.63
CA SER A 124 10.95 -0.64 4.51
C SER A 124 10.71 -1.71 3.44
N LYS A 125 10.34 -2.94 3.80
CA LYS A 125 9.99 -3.98 2.82
C LYS A 125 8.76 -3.62 1.98
N PHE A 126 7.74 -3.00 2.58
CA PHE A 126 6.60 -2.48 1.82
C PHE A 126 7.00 -1.34 0.89
N ALA A 127 7.86 -0.43 1.36
CA ALA A 127 8.41 0.65 0.54
C ALA A 127 9.21 0.11 -0.66
N ASP A 128 10.08 -0.88 -0.43
CA ASP A 128 10.85 -1.57 -1.45
C ASP A 128 9.94 -2.26 -2.47
N ASN A 129 8.94 -3.01 -2.00
CA ASN A 129 7.97 -3.68 -2.87
C ASN A 129 7.20 -2.67 -3.73
N LEU A 130 6.77 -1.55 -3.14
CA LEU A 130 6.10 -0.48 -3.88
C LEU A 130 7.02 0.09 -4.97
N LYS A 131 8.28 0.39 -4.62
CA LYS A 131 9.26 0.95 -5.54
C LYS A 131 9.61 -0.01 -6.69
N ILE A 132 9.80 -1.29 -6.39
CA ILE A 132 10.25 -2.29 -7.36
C ILE A 132 9.10 -2.74 -8.26
N TYR A 133 7.94 -3.07 -7.67
CA TYR A 133 6.88 -3.76 -8.40
C TYR A 133 5.78 -2.84 -8.91
N ALA A 134 5.66 -1.61 -8.42
CA ALA A 134 4.61 -0.67 -8.85
C ALA A 134 5.17 0.66 -9.40
N ALA A 135 6.44 0.69 -9.84
CA ALA A 135 7.05 1.87 -10.46
C ALA A 135 6.26 2.41 -11.68
N ASP A 136 5.69 1.51 -12.48
CA ASP A 136 4.76 1.83 -13.57
C ASP A 136 3.57 2.65 -13.06
N VAL A 137 2.89 2.17 -12.02
CA VAL A 137 1.74 2.86 -11.42
C VAL A 137 2.14 4.19 -10.80
N LEU A 138 3.30 4.27 -10.14
CA LEU A 138 3.83 5.50 -9.55
C LEU A 138 4.13 6.58 -10.60
N THR A 139 4.49 6.19 -11.83
CA THR A 139 4.69 7.10 -12.97
C THR A 139 3.42 7.38 -13.78
N GLY A 140 2.28 6.81 -13.38
CA GLY A 140 0.99 7.01 -14.04
C GLY A 140 0.70 6.06 -15.20
N ASN A 141 1.50 5.01 -15.39
CA ASN A 141 1.14 3.89 -16.25
C ASN A 141 0.27 2.88 -15.47
N PHE A 142 -0.99 2.76 -15.88
CA PHE A 142 -1.98 1.91 -15.22
C PHE A 142 -2.35 0.66 -16.04
N GLU A 143 -1.52 0.22 -16.99
CA GLU A 143 -1.82 -0.97 -17.80
C GLU A 143 -2.15 -2.21 -16.94
N ILE A 144 -1.40 -2.43 -15.85
CA ILE A 144 -1.62 -3.53 -14.90
C ILE A 144 -3.01 -3.49 -14.23
N PHE A 145 -3.66 -2.33 -14.16
CA PHE A 145 -5.01 -2.23 -13.57
C PHE A 145 -6.04 -3.00 -14.38
N THR A 146 -5.81 -3.24 -15.67
CA THR A 146 -6.70 -4.06 -16.51
C THR A 146 -6.72 -5.52 -16.03
N GLU A 147 -5.55 -6.06 -15.71
CA GLU A 147 -5.43 -7.43 -15.18
C GLU A 147 -5.98 -7.50 -13.75
N LEU A 148 -5.62 -6.53 -12.90
CA LEU A 148 -6.10 -6.44 -11.53
C LEU A 148 -7.63 -6.32 -11.45
N ASP A 149 -8.25 -5.57 -12.36
CA ASP A 149 -9.72 -5.42 -12.42
C ASP A 149 -10.40 -6.79 -12.54
N GLN A 150 -9.89 -7.66 -13.42
CA GLN A 150 -10.42 -9.00 -13.62
C GLN A 150 -10.25 -9.86 -12.35
N ILE A 151 -9.07 -9.82 -11.73
CA ILE A 151 -8.77 -10.63 -10.54
C ILE A 151 -9.63 -10.19 -9.36
N VAL A 152 -9.74 -8.88 -9.10
CA VAL A 152 -10.53 -8.35 -7.98
C VAL A 152 -12.02 -8.61 -8.19
N LYS A 153 -12.56 -8.39 -9.39
CA LYS A 153 -13.98 -8.69 -9.68
C LYS A 153 -14.29 -10.18 -9.55
N LYS A 154 -13.38 -11.05 -10.00
CA LYS A 154 -13.52 -12.51 -9.83
C LYS A 154 -13.57 -12.90 -8.35
N ARG A 155 -12.66 -12.36 -7.52
CA ARG A 155 -12.66 -12.59 -6.07
C ARG A 155 -13.94 -12.07 -5.42
N ALA A 156 -14.39 -10.86 -5.78
CA ALA A 156 -15.63 -10.28 -5.26
C ALA A 156 -16.87 -11.12 -5.60
N LYS A 157 -16.90 -11.76 -6.77
CA LYS A 157 -17.98 -12.68 -7.16
C LYS A 157 -17.98 -13.98 -6.35
N GLN A 158 -16.81 -14.48 -5.97
CA GLN A 158 -16.65 -15.72 -5.19
C GLN A 158 -16.93 -15.54 -3.69
N ALA A 159 -16.79 -14.31 -3.19
CA ALA A 159 -17.05 -13.97 -1.78
C ALA A 159 -18.53 -13.68 -1.47
N ARG A 160 -19.40 -13.70 -2.49
CA ARG A 160 -20.86 -13.57 -2.37
C ARG A 160 -21.51 -14.94 -2.29
#